data_AF-A0A830DYZ4-F1
#
_entry.id   AF-A0A830DYZ4-F1
#
_cell.length_a   1.000
_cell.length_b   1.000
_cell.length_c   1.000
_cell.angle_alpha   90.00
_cell.angle_beta   90.00
_cell.angle_gamma   90.00
#
_symmetry.space_group_name_H-M   'P 1'
#
loop_
_entity.id
_entity.type
_entity.pdbx_description
1 polymer ?
#
loop_
_entity_poly.entity_id
_entity_poly.type
_entity_poly.pdbx_seq_one_letter_code
_entity_poly.pdbx_strand_id
1 'polypeptide(L)' 'MASNARVTARIVRTDGGETYKEYRVGAVAYGSIEALEAALEAR' A
#
# COMPACT_ATOMS: atom_id res chain seq x y z
N MET A 1 -20.92 3.52 -7.32
CA MET A 1 -20.43 2.14 -7.13
C MET A 1 -19.10 2.20 -6.39
N ALA A 2 -19.04 1.71 -5.15
CA ALA A 2 -17.75 1.49 -4.50
C ALA A 2 -17.10 0.29 -5.20
N SER A 3 -16.08 0.55 -6.02
CA SER A 3 -15.19 -0.53 -6.47
C SER A 3 -14.64 -1.19 -5.20
N ASN A 4 -14.95 -2.47 -4.98
CA ASN A 4 -14.32 -3.26 -3.91
C ASN A 4 -12.83 -3.42 -4.22
N ALA A 5 -12.08 -2.34 -4.02
CA ALA A 5 -10.65 -2.29 -4.25
C ALA A 5 -10.00 -3.11 -3.14
N ARG A 6 -9.48 -4.28 -3.50
CA ARG A 6 -8.79 -5.15 -2.55
C ARG A 6 -7.45 -4.51 -2.17
N VAL A 7 -7.17 -4.49 -0.87
CA VAL A 7 -5.85 -4.13 -0.35
C VAL A 7 -4.94 -5.35 -0.48
N THR A 8 -3.75 -5.16 -1.06
CA THR A 8 -2.70 -6.19 -1.13
C THR A 8 -1.44 -5.66 -0.46
N ALA A 9 -0.79 -6.46 0.38
CA ALA A 9 0.54 -6.15 0.92
C ALA A 9 1.61 -6.99 0.22
N ARG A 10 2.76 -6.38 -0.08
CA ARG A 10 3.94 -7.08 -0.61
C ARG A 10 5.19 -6.67 0.16
N ILE A 11 6.12 -7.61 0.34
CA ILE A 11 7.45 -7.33 0.89
C ILE A 11 8.33 -6.92 -0.30
N VAL A 12 8.88 -5.71 -0.25
CA VAL A 12 9.80 -5.17 -1.25
C VAL A 12 11.20 -5.18 -0.65
N ARG A 13 12.17 -5.67 -1.42
CA ARG A 13 13.59 -5.59 -1.08
C ARG A 13 14.23 -4.48 -1.90
N THR A 14 14.96 -3.57 -1.27
CA THR A 14 15.74 -2.53 -1.94
C THR A 14 17.04 -3.13 -2.48
N ASP A 15 17.70 -2.40 -3.39
CA ASP A 15 19.03 -2.78 -3.89
C ASP A 15 20.07 -2.80 -2.76
N GLY A 16 19.87 -1.97 -1.72
CA GLY A 16 20.68 -1.98 -0.49
C GLY A 16 20.41 -3.18 0.43
N GLY A 17 19.48 -4.05 0.06
CA GLY A 17 19.14 -5.26 0.80
C GLY A 17 18.13 -5.06 1.92
N GLU A 18 17.68 -3.83 2.17
CA GLU A 18 16.63 -3.52 3.14
C GLU A 18 15.28 -4.04 2.66
N THR A 19 14.41 -4.40 3.60
CA THR A 19 13.06 -4.88 3.28
C THR A 19 12.02 -3.97 3.89
N TYR A 20 11.00 -3.59 3.12
CA TYR A 20 9.84 -2.86 3.63
C TYR A 20 8.54 -3.48 3.12
N LYS A 21 7.43 -3.17 3.80
CA LYS A 21 6.09 -3.58 3.38
C LYS A 21 5.48 -2.46 2.54
N GLU A 22 5.10 -2.78 1.31
CA GLU A 22 4.33 -1.89 0.45
C GLU A 22 2.89 -2.38 0.39
N TYR A 23 1.95 -1.45 0.48
CA TYR A 23 0.52 -1.71 0.38
C TYR A 23 -0.02 -1.17 -0.93
N ARG A 24 -0.97 -1.88 -1.55
CA ARG A 24 -1.57 -1.48 -2.83
C ARG A 24 -3.08 -1.53 -2.78
N VAL A 25 -3.70 -0.51 -3.36
CA VAL A 25 -5.15 -0.42 -3.62
C VAL A 25 -5.35 -0.13 -5.10
N GLY A 26 -5.76 -1.14 -5.87
CA GLY A 26 -5.79 -1.03 -7.33
C GLY A 26 -4.40 -0.77 -7.90
N ALA A 27 -4.23 0.37 -8.59
CA ALA A 27 -2.96 0.79 -9.20
C ALA A 27 -2.10 1.71 -8.29
N VAL A 28 -2.60 2.09 -7.12
CA VAL A 28 -1.91 3.00 -6.19
C VAL A 28 -1.12 2.20 -5.16
N ALA A 29 0.14 2.57 -4.95
CA ALA A 29 1.03 1.98 -3.96
C ALA A 29 1.31 2.96 -2.81
N TYR A 30 1.37 2.44 -1.59
CA TYR A 30 1.65 3.15 -0.35
C TYR A 30 2.84 2.49 0.34
N GLY A 31 3.83 3.29 0.72
CA GLY A 31 5.08 2.81 1.32
C GLY A 31 4.97 2.45 2.81
N SER A 32 3.83 2.72 3.44
CA SER A 32 3.58 2.39 4.86
C SER A 32 2.09 2.15 5.11
N ILE A 33 1.77 1.55 6.26
CA ILE A 33 0.37 1.30 6.64
C ILE A 33 -0.33 2.60 7.00
N GLU A 34 0.36 3.54 7.63
CA GLU A 34 -0.16 4.86 8.01
C GLU A 34 -0.55 5.67 6.78
N ALA A 35 0.26 5.63 5.72
CA ALA A 35 -0.03 6.28 4.45
C ALA A 35 -1.27 5.66 3.75
N LEU A 36 -1.45 4.34 3.87
CA LEU A 36 -2.63 3.67 3.37
C LEU A 36 -3.88 4.07 4.17
N GLU A 37 -3.81 4.03 5.51
CA GLU A 37 -4.92 4.37 6.40
C GLU A 37 -5.40 5.81 6.16
N ALA A 38 -4.48 6.77 6.15
CA ALA A 38 -4.81 8.17 5.86
C ALA A 38 -5.52 8.35 4.49
N ALA A 39 -5.10 7.58 3.48
CA ALA A 39 -5.72 7.64 2.15
C ALA A 39 -7.11 6.98 2.10
N LEU A 40 -7.37 5.97 2.93
CA LEU A 40 -8.67 5.33 3.05
C LEU A 40 -9.65 6.17 3.87
N GLU A 41 -9.18 6.86 4.90
CA GLU A 41 -9.98 7.76 5.74
C GLU A 41 -10.36 9.06 5.02
N ALA A 42 -9.51 9.55 4.12
CA ALA A 42 -9.79 10.76 3.32
C ALA A 42 -10.81 10.54 2.18
N ARG A 43 -11.45 9.37 2.12
CA ARG A 43 -12.28 8.91 1.00
C ARG A 43 -13.77 8.94 1.32
#